data_AF-A0A838UCA1-F1
#
_entry.id   AF-A0A838UCA1-F1
#
_cell.length_a   1.000
_cell.length_b   1.000
_cell.length_c   1.000
_cell.angle_alpha   90.00
_cell.angle_beta   90.00
_cell.angle_gamma   90.00
#
_symmetry.space_group_name_H-M   'P 1'
#
loop_
_entity.id
_entity.type
_entity.pdbx_description
1 polymer ?
#
loop_
_entity_poly.entity_id
_entity_poly.type
_entity_poly.pdbx_seq_one_letter_code
_entity_poly.pdbx_strand_id
1 'polypeptide(L)' 'MANEQNGQVGTVVQIIGPVVDVEFSSYLPPIHQALRITSEGFAGETIDVVAEVQQHLGEGRV' A
#
# COMPACT_ATOMS: atom_id res chain seq x y z
N MET A 1 9.51 10.28 -15.05
CA MET A 1 9.88 10.48 -13.64
C MET A 1 8.75 11.28 -12.99
N ALA A 2 7.74 10.63 -12.42
CA ALA A 2 6.52 11.30 -11.96
C ALA A 2 6.62 11.60 -10.45
N ASN A 3 6.85 12.89 -10.17
CA ASN A 3 6.34 13.70 -9.05
C ASN A 3 6.37 13.11 -7.61
N GLU A 4 7.42 13.47 -6.87
CA GLU A 4 7.59 13.26 -5.42
C GLU A 4 6.77 14.28 -4.60
N GLN A 5 5.45 14.24 -4.69
CA GLN A 5 4.57 14.81 -3.66
C GLN A 5 4.21 13.65 -2.70
N ASN A 6 5.18 13.32 -1.85
CA ASN A 6 5.38 12.00 -1.24
C ASN A 6 4.46 11.72 -0.04
N GLY A 7 3.17 12.06 -0.15
CA GLY A 7 2.16 11.70 0.84
C GLY A 7 1.35 10.45 0.48
N GLN A 8 1.30 10.11 -0.80
CA GLN A 8 0.46 9.04 -1.36
C GLN A 8 1.14 7.67 -1.38
N VAL A 9 2.36 7.55 -0.84
CA VAL A 9 3.09 6.28 -0.72
C VAL A 9 2.93 5.76 0.71
N GLY A 10 2.43 4.53 0.82
CA GLY A 10 2.30 3.81 2.08
C GLY A 10 3.27 2.64 2.17
N THR A 11 3.41 2.07 3.36
CA THR A 11 4.25 0.90 3.63
C THR A 11 3.39 -0.28 4.02
N VAL A 12 3.61 -1.44 3.40
CA VAL A 12 2.97 -2.70 3.83
C VAL A 12 3.54 -3.08 5.19
N VAL A 13 2.70 -3.15 6.22
CA VAL A 13 3.13 -3.45 7.60
C VAL A 13 2.74 -4.86 8.04
N GLN A 14 1.73 -5.46 7.40
CA GLN A 14 1.26 -6.80 7.73
C GLN A 14 0.67 -7.49 6.49
N ILE A 15 0.84 -8.82 6.42
CA ILE A 15 0.28 -9.69 5.37
C ILE A 15 -0.36 -10.91 6.05
N ILE A 16 -1.66 -11.12 5.85
CA ILE A 16 -2.41 -12.28 6.36
C ILE A 16 -3.19 -12.90 5.19
N GLY A 17 -2.63 -13.95 4.59
CA GLY A 17 -3.20 -14.54 3.39
C GLY A 17 -3.26 -13.50 2.25
N PRO A 18 -4.43 -13.28 1.61
CA PRO A 18 -4.58 -12.25 0.57
C PRO A 18 -4.79 -10.83 1.14
N VAL A 19 -4.97 -10.67 2.45
CA VAL A 19 -5.20 -9.36 3.09
C VAL A 19 -3.87 -8.71 3.44
N VAL A 20 -3.74 -7.44 3.11
CA VAL A 20 -2.56 -6.61 3.38
C VAL A 20 -2.99 -5.35 4.13
N ASP A 21 -2.30 -5.05 5.23
CA ASP A 21 -2.49 -3.78 5.93
C ASP A 21 -1.39 -2.81 5.49
N VAL A 22 -1.78 -1.60 5.11
CA VAL A 22 -0.86 -0.57 4.61
C VAL A 22 -0.94 0.67 5.49
N GLU A 23 0.20 1.13 5.98
CA GLU A 23 0.30 2.34 6.79
C GLU A 23 0.71 3.54 5.94
N PHE A 24 -0.02 4.64 6.08
CA PHE A 24 0.24 5.90 5.41
C PHE A 24 0.47 7.02 6.42
N SER A 25 1.44 7.89 6.14
CA SER A 25 1.86 8.97 7.06
C SER A 25 1.07 10.28 6.90
N SER A 26 0.51 10.55 5.72
CA SER A 26 -0.12 11.85 5.43
C SER A 26 -1.35 11.79 4.51
N TYR A 27 -1.60 10.66 3.86
CA TYR A 27 -2.76 10.44 3.00
C TYR A 27 -3.41 9.12 3.36
N LEU A 28 -4.68 9.13 3.78
CA LEU A 28 -5.43 7.91 4.01
C LEU A 28 -6.28 7.60 2.76
N PRO A 29 -5.96 6.56 1.97
CA PRO A 29 -6.75 6.20 0.80
C PRO A 29 -8.22 5.93 1.17
N PRO A 30 -9.21 6.43 0.42
CA PRO A 30 -10.60 6.10 0.65
C PRO A 30 -10.90 4.62 0.35
N ILE A 31 -11.97 4.09 0.94
CA ILE A 31 -12.49 2.74 0.65
C ILE A 31 -12.81 2.62 -0.85
N HIS A 32 -12.56 1.44 -1.41
CA HIS A 32 -12.60 1.07 -2.82
C HIS A 32 -11.52 1.71 -3.72
N GLN A 33 -10.54 2.42 -3.14
CA GLN A 33 -9.38 2.87 -3.91
C GLN A 33 -8.40 1.72 -4.15
N ALA A 34 -7.91 1.61 -5.38
CA ALA A 34 -6.85 0.66 -5.72
C ALA A 34 -5.48 1.15 -5.23
N LEU A 35 -4.70 0.25 -4.64
CA LEU A 35 -3.30 0.43 -4.26
C LEU A 35 -2.43 -0.43 -5.18
N ARG A 36 -1.40 0.18 -5.77
CA ARG A 36 -0.36 -0.56 -6.48
C ARG A 36 0.80 -0.79 -5.53
N ILE A 37 1.10 -2.05 -5.25
CA ILE A 37 2.18 -2.48 -4.37
C ILE A 37 3.30 -3.01 -5.25
N THR A 38 4.47 -2.37 -5.16
CA THR A 38 5.65 -2.74 -5.94
C THR A 38 6.84 -2.98 -5.04
N SER A 39 7.67 -3.97 -5.37
CA SER A 39 8.97 -4.21 -4.71
C SER A 39 9.94 -4.85 -5.68
N GLU A 40 11.24 -4.58 -5.54
CA GLU A 40 12.29 -5.31 -6.25
C GLU A 40 12.43 -6.76 -5.73
N GLY A 41 11.79 -7.06 -4.59
CA GLY A 41 11.78 -8.37 -3.95
C GLY A 41 13.17 -8.85 -3.54
N PHE A 42 13.31 -10.16 -3.41
CA PHE A 42 14.58 -10.81 -3.12
C PHE A 42 15.03 -11.62 -4.34
N ALA A 43 16.34 -11.64 -4.62
CA ALA A 43 16.93 -12.43 -5.71
C ALA A 43 16.33 -12.18 -7.11
N GLY A 44 15.78 -10.98 -7.37
CA GLY A 44 15.25 -10.57 -8.67
C GLY A 44 13.79 -10.92 -8.92
N GLU A 45 13.07 -11.44 -7.92
CA GLU A 45 11.62 -11.64 -8.00
C GLU A 45 10.88 -10.33 -7.73
N THR A 46 10.58 -9.58 -8.78
CA THR A 46 9.84 -8.32 -8.68
C THR A 46 8.37 -8.56 -8.29
N ILE A 47 7.86 -7.76 -7.37
CA ILE A 47 6.45 -7.73 -6.99
C ILE A 47 5.77 -6.55 -7.70
N ASP A 48 4.64 -6.81 -8.36
CA ASP A 48 3.74 -5.79 -8.92
C ASP A 48 2.31 -6.32 -8.78
N VAL A 49 1.63 -5.93 -7.70
CA VAL A 49 0.28 -6.40 -7.39
C VAL A 49 -0.64 -5.22 -7.10
N VAL A 50 -1.92 -5.39 -7.45
CA VAL A 50 -2.97 -4.42 -7.14
C VAL A 50 -3.85 -4.97 -6.04
N ALA A 51 -4.03 -4.18 -5.00
CA ALA A 51 -4.98 -4.43 -3.92
C ALA A 51 -6.05 -3.32 -3.89
N GLU A 52 -7.17 -3.56 -3.22
CA GLU A 52 -8.22 -2.55 -3.02
C GLU A 52 -8.37 -2.26 -1.53
N VAL A 53 -8.49 -0.99 -1.16
CA VAL A 53 -8.80 -0.60 0.22
C VAL A 53 -10.21 -1.04 0.60
N GLN A 54 -10.31 -1.98 1.53
CA GLN A 54 -11.59 -2.49 2.02
C GLN A 54 -12.11 -1.72 3.25
N GLN A 55 -11.21 -1.29 4.14
CA GLN A 55 -11.60 -0.63 5.39
C GLN A 55 -10.51 0.33 5.87
N HIS A 56 -10.83 1.12 6.89
CA HIS A 56 -9.85 1.90 7.65
C HIS A 56 -9.71 1.26 9.03
N LEU A 57 -8.48 0.97 9.43
CA LEU A 57 -8.18 0.32 10.71
C LEU A 57 -7.87 1.33 11.83
N GLY A 58 -7.71 2.62 11.47
CA GLY A 58 -7.24 3.67 12.38
C GLY A 58 -5.72 3.84 12.32
N GLU A 59 -5.19 4.86 13.00
CA GLU A 59 -3.74 5.12 13.10
C GLU A 59 -3.01 5.23 11.75
N GLY A 60 -3.70 5.71 10.70
CA GLY A 60 -3.13 5.83 9.36
C GLY A 60 -3.12 4.53 8.54
N ARG A 61 -3.82 3.48 9.00
CA ARG A 61 -3.85 2.16 8.35
C ARG A 61 -5.14 1.88 7.61
N VAL A 62 -4.99 1.22 6.47
CA VAL A 62 -6.07 0.72 5.60
C VAL A 62 -5.84 -0.74 5.23
#